data_AF-A0A256ZBB4-F1
#
_entry.id   AF-A0A256ZBB4-F1
#
_cell.length_a   1.000
_cell.length_b   1.000
_cell.length_c   1.000
_cell.angle_alpha   90.00
_cell.angle_beta   90.00
_cell.angle_gamma   90.00
#
_symmetry.space_group_name_H-M   'P 1'
#
loop_
_entity.id
_entity.type
_entity.pdbx_description
1 polymer ?
#
loop_
_entity_poly.entity_id
_entity_poly.type
_entity_poly.pdbx_seq_one_letter_code
_entity_poly.pdbx_strand_id
1 'polypeptide(L)' 'MSEDEQRPSILYQCLKCGATVKSTELELGIRCPYCRYRVLKKVRPPIVKRIKAK' A
#
# COMPACT_ATOMS: atom_id res chain seq x y z
N MET A 1 -9.23 -1.56 -27.20
CA MET A 1 -9.94 -0.94 -26.06
C MET A 1 -9.78 -1.86 -24.87
N SER A 2 -8.96 -1.43 -23.89
CA SER A 2 -8.99 -1.81 -22.46
C SER A 2 -7.64 -1.41 -21.84
N GLU A 3 -7.50 -0.13 -21.48
CA GLU A 3 -6.27 0.45 -20.89
C GLU A 3 -6.23 0.26 -19.35
N ASP A 4 -6.51 -0.96 -18.87
CA ASP A 4 -6.82 -1.20 -17.45
C ASP A 4 -5.79 -2.02 -16.64
N GLU A 5 -4.61 -2.38 -17.20
CA GLU A 5 -3.84 -3.50 -16.61
C GLU A 5 -2.49 -3.27 -15.91
N GLN A 6 -1.95 -2.07 -15.69
CA GLN A 6 -0.77 -1.94 -14.80
C GLN A 6 -0.65 -0.58 -14.09
N ARG A 7 -1.52 -0.30 -13.10
CA ARG A 7 -1.11 0.58 -11.99
C ARG A 7 -0.65 -0.33 -10.85
N PRO A 8 0.61 -0.24 -10.37
CA PRO A 8 1.06 -1.09 -9.28
C PRO A 8 0.12 -0.85 -8.09
N SER A 9 -0.55 -1.91 -7.65
CA SER A 9 -1.41 -1.92 -6.47
C SER A 9 -0.53 -1.73 -5.24
N ILE A 10 -0.13 -0.48 -4.97
CA ILE A 10 0.67 -0.15 -3.79
C ILE A 10 -0.23 -0.40 -2.59
N LEU A 11 0.12 -1.46 -1.85
CA LEU A 11 -0.55 -1.82 -0.61
C LEU A 11 0.03 -1.00 0.54
N TYR A 12 -0.86 -0.43 1.33
CA TYR A 12 -0.55 0.27 2.56
C TYR A 12 -1.04 -0.55 3.74
N GLN A 13 -0.33 -0.50 4.86
CA GLN A 13 -0.69 -1.17 6.10
C GLN A 13 -0.91 -0.13 7.19
N CYS A 14 -2.05 -0.20 7.87
CA CYS A 14 -2.27 0.66 9.03
C CYS A 14 -1.43 0.20 10.23
N LEU A 15 -0.77 1.15 10.91
CA LEU A 15 0.05 0.83 12.09
C LEU A 15 -0.78 0.43 13.32
N LYS A 16 -2.05 0.84 13.40
CA LYS A 16 -2.88 0.59 14.58
C LYS A 16 -3.69 -0.71 14.49
N CYS A 17 -4.30 -0.99 13.33
CA CYS A 17 -5.12 -2.20 13.14
C CYS A 17 -4.44 -3.27 12.26
N GLY A 18 -3.30 -2.99 11.64
CA GLY A 18 -2.60 -3.93 10.75
C GLY A 18 -3.31 -4.19 9.42
N ALA A 19 -4.49 -3.58 9.18
CA ALA A 19 -5.26 -3.78 7.96
C ALA A 19 -4.49 -3.29 6.73
N THR A 20 -4.55 -4.07 5.65
CA THR A 20 -3.95 -3.74 4.36
C THR A 20 -4.99 -3.03 3.50
N VAL A 21 -4.64 -1.84 3.01
CA VAL A 21 -5.50 -0.90 2.26
C VAL A 21 -4.84 -0.64 0.91
N LYS A 22 -5.62 -0.63 -0.16
CA LYS A 22 -5.10 -0.34 -1.51
C LYS A 22 -4.95 1.17 -1.72
N SER A 23 -4.02 1.58 -2.59
CA SER A 23 -3.83 2.99 -2.96
C SER A 23 -5.08 3.65 -3.53
N THR A 24 -5.92 2.88 -4.23
CA THR A 24 -7.21 3.34 -4.82
C THR A 24 -8.20 3.80 -3.76
N GLU A 25 -8.14 3.22 -2.55
CA GLU A 25 -9.06 3.54 -1.44
C GLU A 25 -8.62 4.81 -0.68
N LEU A 26 -7.46 5.38 -1.03
CA LEU A 26 -6.85 6.52 -0.33
C LEU A 26 -7.02 7.86 -1.06
N GLU A 27 -7.69 7.88 -2.23
CA GLU A 27 -7.93 9.09 -3.02
C GLU A 27 -8.82 10.11 -2.26
N LEU A 28 -9.62 9.64 -1.28
CA LEU A 28 -10.48 10.46 -0.42
C LEU A 28 -9.79 10.96 0.87
N GLY A 29 -8.48 10.67 1.03
CA GLY A 29 -7.63 11.13 2.14
C GLY A 29 -6.90 10.01 2.88
N ILE A 30 -5.84 10.37 3.63
CA ILE A 30 -4.98 9.43 4.37
C ILE A 30 -5.67 9.01 5.69
N ARG A 31 -6.71 8.19 5.58
CA ARG A 31 -7.42 7.62 6.73
C ARG A 31 -7.60 6.12 6.52
N CYS A 32 -7.28 5.33 7.54
CA CYS A 32 -7.63 3.92 7.52
C CYS A 32 -9.16 3.75 7.59
N PRO A 33 -9.78 2.98 6.68
CA PRO A 33 -11.24 2.78 6.66
C PRO A 33 -11.76 2.09 7.93
N TYR A 34 -10.94 1.29 8.59
CA TYR A 34 -11.34 0.51 9.76
C TYR A 34 -11.19 1.25 11.08
N CYS A 35 -10.11 2.01 11.28
CA CYS A 35 -9.79 2.62 12.57
C CYS A 35 -9.64 4.15 12.55
N ARG A 36 -9.87 4.79 11.40
CA ARG A 36 -9.74 6.25 11.17
C ARG A 36 -8.35 6.83 11.47
N TYR A 37 -7.37 5.97 11.75
CA TYR A 37 -5.99 6.35 12.00
C TYR A 37 -5.33 6.87 10.71
N ARG A 38 -4.45 7.86 10.85
CA ARG A 38 -3.89 8.61 9.71
C ARG A 38 -2.47 8.19 9.31
N VAL A 39 -1.90 7.20 9.99
CA VAL A 39 -0.55 6.73 9.68
C VAL A 39 -0.63 5.34 9.04
N LEU A 40 -0.16 5.28 7.79
CA LEU A 40 -0.11 4.08 6.97
C LEU A 40 1.34 3.85 6.52
N LYS A 41 1.80 2.59 6.56
CA LYS A 41 3.11 2.15 6.10
C LYS A 41 2.98 1.48 4.74
N LYS A 42 3.85 1.80 3.76
CA LYS A 42 3.89 1.04 2.51
C LYS A 42 4.37 -0.39 2.77
N VAL A 43 3.61 -1.37 2.30
CA VAL A 43 4.00 -2.78 2.37
C VAL A 43 5.17 -3.01 1.42
N ARG A 44 6.08 -3.90 1.81
CA ARG A 44 7.22 -4.27 0.96
C ARG A 44 6.68 -4.89 -0.34
N PRO A 45 7.08 -4.38 -1.53
CA PRO A 45 6.67 -4.99 -2.77
C PRO A 45 7.24 -6.42 -2.88
N PRO A 46 6.59 -7.31 -3.64
CA PRO A 46 7.06 -8.69 -3.84
C PRO A 46 8.38 -8.77 -4.61
N ILE A 47 8.83 -7.66 -5.22
CA ILE A 47 10.09 -7.58 -5.95
C ILE A 47 11.27 -7.71 -4.97
N VAL A 48 12.08 -8.74 -5.19
CA VAL A 48 13.27 -9.01 -4.37
C VAL A 48 14.33 -7.93 -4.57
N LYS A 49 14.88 -7.42 -3.45
CA LYS A 49 16.01 -6.49 -3.47
C LYS A 49 17.30 -7.30 -3.46
N ARG A 50 18.10 -7.24 -4.54
CA ARG A 50 19.46 -7.82 -4.58
C ARG A 50 20.43 -6.89 -3.86
N ILE A 51 21.18 -7.43 -2.91
CA ILE A 51 22.18 -6.69 -2.12
C ILE A 51 23.51 -7.41 -2.33
N LYS A 52 24.56 -6.70 -2.76
CA LYS A 52 25.91 -7.27 -2.83
C LYS A 52 26.40 -7.51 -1.40
N ALA A 53 26.76 -8.74 -1.07
CA ALA A 53 27.60 -9.01 0.10
C ALA A 53 29.01 -8.50 -0.23
N LYS A 54 29.71 -7.98 0.79
CA LYS A 54 31.08 -7.48 0.66
C LYS A 54 32.01 -8.57 0.11
#